data_AF-A0A2D4FRF2-F1
#
_entry.id   AF-A0A2D4FRF2-F1
#
_cell.length_a   1.000
_cell.length_b   1.000
_cell.length_c   1.000
_cell.angle_alpha   90.00
_cell.angle_beta   90.00
_cell.angle_gamma   90.00
#
_symmetry.space_group_name_H-M   'P 1'
#
loop_
_entity.id
_entity.type
_entity.pdbx_description
1 polymer ?
#
loop_
_entity_poly.entity_id
_entity_poly.type
_entity_poly.pdbx_seq_one_letter_code
_entity_poly.pdbx_strand_id
1 'polypeptide(L)'
;MAEALAHGANVNWVNEEDESKTPLIQAVMGGSLIACEFLLQNGADVNQRDIRGRAPLHHATYLGHTGQVCLFLKRGANQHAVDEDGQDPLSIAVQAANADIVTLLRLARMNEEMREAEGPYGHPGDATYLDIFRDFSHMASNNPEKLNRRSLHFHPSYR
;
A
#
# COMPACT_ATOMS: atom_id res chain seq x y z
N MET A 1 -11.38 5.82 -20.13
CA MET A 1 -10.51 4.72 -19.67
C MET A 1 -10.96 3.37 -20.23
N ALA A 2 -12.20 2.92 -19.96
CA ALA A 2 -12.71 1.65 -20.50
C ALA A 2 -12.76 1.58 -22.04
N GLU A 3 -13.22 2.64 -22.70
CA GLU A 3 -13.27 2.72 -24.16
C GLU A 3 -11.88 2.59 -24.82
N ALA A 4 -10.87 3.27 -24.26
CA ALA A 4 -9.50 3.18 -24.76
C ALA A 4 -8.96 1.74 -24.67
N LEU A 5 -9.19 1.05 -23.55
CA LEU A 5 -8.78 -0.36 -23.39
C LEU A 5 -9.54 -1.28 -24.36
N ALA A 6 -10.84 -1.02 -24.60
CA ALA A 6 -11.62 -1.76 -25.58
C ALA A 6 -11.10 -1.59 -27.02
N HIS A 7 -10.46 -0.46 -27.32
CA HIS A 7 -9.77 -0.20 -28.58
C HIS A 7 -8.29 -0.61 -28.60
N GLY A 8 -7.84 -1.42 -27.63
CA GLY A 8 -6.50 -1.99 -27.62
C GLY A 8 -5.41 -1.09 -27.03
N ALA A 9 -5.78 -0.05 -26.26
CA ALA A 9 -4.79 0.72 -25.52
C ALA A 9 -4.01 -0.17 -24.54
N ASN A 10 -2.69 -0.01 -24.53
CA ASN A 10 -1.85 -0.70 -23.55
C ASN A 10 -2.03 -0.07 -22.16
N VAL A 11 -2.56 -0.85 -21.21
CA VAL A 11 -2.79 -0.41 -19.82
C VAL A 11 -1.49 0.01 -19.11
N ASN A 12 -0.35 -0.54 -19.55
CA ASN A 12 1.00 -0.30 -19.04
C ASN A 12 1.81 0.64 -19.94
N TRP A 13 1.13 1.39 -20.82
CA TRP A 13 1.80 2.39 -21.66
C TRP A 13 2.58 3.39 -20.81
N VAL A 14 3.68 3.88 -21.36
CA VAL A 14 4.62 4.78 -20.69
C VAL A 14 4.61 6.10 -21.44
N ASN A 15 4.35 7.20 -20.72
CA ASN A 15 4.43 8.53 -21.32
C ASN A 15 5.87 9.05 -21.33
N GLU A 16 6.58 8.89 -22.44
CA GLU A 16 7.97 9.37 -22.58
C GLU A 16 8.10 10.89 -22.42
N GLU A 17 7.04 11.66 -22.70
CA GLU A 17 7.04 13.12 -22.55
C GLU A 17 6.71 13.59 -21.12
N ASP A 18 6.16 12.71 -20.28
CA ASP A 18 5.78 13.00 -18.90
C ASP A 18 6.42 11.99 -17.94
N GLU A 19 7.75 12.06 -17.86
CA GLU A 19 8.56 11.33 -16.88
C GLU A 19 8.35 9.80 -16.90
N SER A 20 7.97 9.22 -18.03
CA SER A 20 7.63 7.79 -18.14
C SER A 20 6.51 7.35 -17.18
N LYS A 21 5.57 8.24 -16.86
CA LYS A 21 4.43 7.90 -16.02
C LYS A 21 3.48 6.96 -16.74
N THR A 22 3.02 5.94 -16.02
CA THR A 22 2.00 5.00 -16.49
C THR A 22 0.59 5.53 -16.21
N PRO A 23 -0.47 5.01 -16.88
CA PRO A 23 -1.85 5.33 -16.53
C PRO A 23 -2.16 5.12 -15.04
N LEU A 24 -1.54 4.12 -14.40
CA LEU A 24 -1.73 3.86 -12.97
C LEU A 24 -1.11 4.96 -12.11
N ILE A 25 0.10 5.44 -12.44
CA ILE A 25 0.73 6.57 -11.75
C ILE A 25 -0.08 7.85 -11.95
N GLN A 26 -0.61 8.09 -13.15
CA GLN A 26 -1.50 9.24 -13.42
C GLN A 26 -2.78 9.18 -12.57
N ALA A 27 -3.37 8.00 -12.40
CA ALA A 27 -4.54 7.81 -11.53
C ALA A 27 -4.23 8.09 -10.05
N VAL A 28 -3.00 7.75 -9.60
CA VAL A 28 -2.51 8.09 -8.26
C VAL A 28 -2.37 9.59 -8.08
N MET A 29 -1.73 10.27 -9.04
CA MET A 29 -1.57 11.73 -9.02
C MET A 29 -2.93 12.46 -9.03
N GLY A 30 -3.91 11.91 -9.75
CA GLY A 30 -5.29 12.40 -9.74
C GLY A 30 -6.10 12.03 -8.50
N GLY A 31 -5.56 11.27 -7.55
CA GLY A 31 -6.23 10.88 -6.30
C GLY A 31 -7.40 9.92 -6.47
N SER A 32 -7.60 9.33 -7.65
CA SER A 32 -8.77 8.50 -7.95
C SER A 32 -8.53 7.03 -7.58
N LEU A 33 -9.04 6.62 -6.42
CA LEU A 33 -8.99 5.21 -5.98
C LEU A 33 -9.72 4.29 -6.97
N ILE A 34 -10.89 4.72 -7.48
CA ILE A 34 -11.70 3.95 -8.44
C ILE A 34 -10.93 3.73 -9.74
N ALA A 35 -10.22 4.74 -10.25
CA ALA A 35 -9.40 4.60 -11.44
C ALA A 35 -8.23 3.63 -11.22
N CYS A 36 -7.59 3.69 -10.03
CA CYS A 36 -6.54 2.74 -9.66
C CYS A 36 -7.07 1.30 -9.64
N GLU A 37 -8.21 1.07 -9.00
CA GLU A 37 -8.86 -0.26 -8.97
C GLU A 37 -9.19 -0.77 -10.35
N PHE A 38 -9.80 0.08 -11.20
CA PHE A 38 -10.15 -0.27 -12.57
C PHE A 38 -8.90 -0.68 -13.38
N LEU A 39 -7.82 0.11 -13.33
CA LEU A 39 -6.59 -0.19 -14.06
C LEU A 39 -5.95 -1.51 -13.59
N LEU A 40 -5.90 -1.74 -12.27
CA LEU A 40 -5.38 -2.98 -11.69
C LEU A 40 -6.21 -4.20 -12.07
N GLN A 41 -7.54 -4.06 -12.12
CA GLN A 41 -8.44 -5.13 -12.62
C GLN A 41 -8.20 -5.46 -14.10
N ASN A 42 -7.70 -4.50 -14.87
CA ASN A 42 -7.38 -4.65 -16.30
C ASN A 42 -5.89 -4.94 -16.55
N GLY A 43 -5.14 -5.38 -15.53
CA GLY A 43 -3.76 -5.87 -15.70
C GLY A 43 -2.68 -4.79 -15.67
N ALA A 44 -2.97 -3.61 -15.10
CA ALA A 44 -1.91 -2.65 -14.79
C ALA A 44 -0.88 -3.26 -13.84
N ASP A 45 0.41 -3.07 -14.13
CA ASP A 45 1.49 -3.50 -13.26
C ASP A 45 1.63 -2.53 -12.08
N VAL A 46 1.32 -3.04 -10.89
CA VAL A 46 1.38 -2.26 -9.64
C VAL A 46 2.82 -1.85 -9.26
N ASN A 47 3.83 -2.47 -9.86
CA ASN A 47 5.25 -2.26 -9.57
C ASN A 47 6.01 -1.53 -10.69
N GLN A 48 5.35 -1.20 -11.80
CA GLN A 48 6.00 -0.50 -12.90
C GLN A 48 6.45 0.90 -12.46
N ARG A 49 7.69 1.24 -12.79
CA ARG A 49 8.37 2.46 -12.32
C ARG A 49 8.41 3.52 -13.40
N ASP A 50 8.35 4.77 -12.97
CA ASP A 50 8.65 5.95 -13.81
C ASP A 50 10.17 6.17 -13.97
N ILE A 51 10.58 7.24 -14.65
CA ILE A 51 12.02 7.52 -14.87
C ILE A 51 12.79 7.74 -13.56
N ARG A 52 12.12 8.11 -12.46
CA ARG A 52 12.76 8.36 -11.16
C ARG A 52 12.85 7.10 -10.32
N GLY A 53 12.57 5.94 -10.91
CA GLY A 53 12.50 4.68 -10.21
C GLY A 53 11.29 4.54 -9.29
N ARG A 54 10.28 5.43 -9.38
CA ARG A 54 9.12 5.44 -8.48
C ARG A 54 7.98 4.61 -9.05
N ALA A 55 7.57 3.62 -8.27
CA ALA A 55 6.35 2.83 -8.52
C ALA A 55 5.10 3.55 -7.97
N PRO A 56 3.86 3.14 -8.36
CA PRO A 56 2.60 3.68 -7.82
C PRO A 56 2.56 3.82 -6.30
N LEU A 57 3.13 2.86 -5.56
CA LEU A 57 3.20 2.91 -4.10
C LEU A 57 4.05 4.09 -3.57
N HIS A 58 5.14 4.46 -4.24
CA HIS A 58 5.95 5.63 -3.84
C HIS A 58 5.12 6.91 -4.00
N HIS A 59 4.47 7.07 -5.15
CA HIS A 59 3.61 8.24 -5.43
C HIS A 59 2.45 8.35 -4.44
N ALA A 60 1.74 7.25 -4.18
CA ALA A 60 0.64 7.26 -3.21
C ALA A 60 1.13 7.63 -1.80
N THR A 61 2.33 7.19 -1.41
CA THR A 61 2.92 7.55 -0.12
C THR A 61 3.37 9.01 -0.05
N TYR A 62 4.05 9.53 -1.09
CA TYR A 62 4.42 10.95 -1.17
C TYR A 62 3.20 11.88 -1.08
N LEU A 63 2.10 11.48 -1.73
CA LEU A 63 0.85 12.26 -1.74
C LEU A 63 -0.02 12.02 -0.49
N GLY A 64 0.35 11.08 0.38
CA GLY A 64 -0.43 10.76 1.58
C GLY A 64 -1.77 10.05 1.31
N HIS A 65 -1.91 9.41 0.15
CA HIS A 65 -3.14 8.71 -0.25
C HIS A 65 -3.26 7.34 0.43
N THR A 66 -3.57 7.32 1.72
CA THR A 66 -3.65 6.11 2.56
C THR A 66 -4.50 4.98 1.95
N GLY A 67 -5.64 5.32 1.32
CA GLY A 67 -6.50 4.34 0.64
C GLY A 67 -5.84 3.67 -0.57
N GLN A 68 -5.07 4.43 -1.36
CA GLN A 68 -4.33 3.90 -2.51
C GLN A 68 -3.14 3.06 -2.06
N VAL A 69 -2.43 3.48 -1.00
CA VAL A 69 -1.37 2.65 -0.36
C VAL A 69 -1.93 1.29 0.05
N CYS A 70 -3.06 1.29 0.76
CA CYS A 70 -3.75 0.07 1.17
C CYS A 70 -4.13 -0.82 -0.02
N LEU A 71 -4.68 -0.23 -1.09
CA LEU A 71 -5.00 -0.94 -2.33
C LEU A 71 -3.76 -1.56 -2.99
N PHE A 72 -2.64 -0.83 -3.07
CA PHE A 72 -1.45 -1.33 -3.74
C PHE A 72 -0.78 -2.47 -2.95
N LEU A 73 -0.74 -2.38 -1.62
CA LEU A 73 -0.27 -3.49 -0.78
C LEU A 73 -1.13 -4.75 -0.98
N LYS A 74 -2.46 -4.62 -1.05
CA LYS A 74 -3.38 -5.74 -1.42
C LYS A 74 -3.04 -6.40 -2.74
N ARG A 75 -2.52 -5.62 -3.69
CA ARG A 75 -2.28 -6.03 -5.06
C ARG A 75 -0.84 -6.50 -5.28
N GLY A 76 -0.05 -6.65 -4.21
CA GLY A 76 1.31 -7.17 -4.28
C GLY A 76 2.34 -6.11 -4.68
N ALA A 77 2.11 -4.85 -4.33
CA ALA A 77 3.13 -3.82 -4.48
C ALA A 77 4.36 -4.13 -3.61
N ASN A 78 5.55 -4.03 -4.20
CA ASN A 78 6.80 -4.21 -3.51
C ASN A 78 7.10 -2.98 -2.64
N GLN A 79 6.82 -3.09 -1.35
CA GLN A 79 7.08 -2.04 -0.36
C GLN A 79 8.55 -1.88 0.04
N HIS A 80 9.46 -2.71 -0.48
CA HIS A 80 10.91 -2.62 -0.27
C HIS A 80 11.66 -2.03 -1.47
N ALA A 81 10.94 -1.74 -2.57
CA ALA A 81 11.50 -1.03 -3.70
C ALA A 81 11.99 0.35 -3.25
N VAL A 82 13.19 0.72 -3.67
CA VAL A 82 13.73 2.08 -3.52
C VAL A 82 13.67 2.83 -4.85
N ASP A 83 13.43 4.14 -4.76
CA ASP A 83 13.54 5.07 -5.88
C ASP A 83 14.99 5.56 -6.09
N GLU A 84 15.22 6.46 -7.05
CA GLU A 84 16.55 7.01 -7.34
C GLU A 84 17.15 7.83 -6.19
N ASP A 85 16.31 8.37 -5.31
CA ASP A 85 16.74 9.08 -4.09
C ASP A 85 17.07 8.10 -2.94
N GLY A 86 17.00 6.78 -3.21
CA GLY A 86 17.22 5.72 -2.24
C GLY A 86 16.10 5.57 -1.21
N GLN A 87 14.92 6.13 -1.49
CA GLN A 87 13.79 6.12 -0.57
C GLN A 87 12.85 4.96 -0.89
N ASP A 88 12.59 4.13 0.11
CA ASP A 88 11.48 3.17 0.07
C ASP A 88 10.18 3.84 0.58
N PRO A 89 8.99 3.25 0.33
CA PRO A 89 7.73 3.78 0.83
C PRO A 89 7.71 4.05 2.34
N LEU A 90 8.38 3.22 3.15
CA LEU A 90 8.39 3.42 4.60
C LEU A 90 9.19 4.67 4.99
N SER A 91 10.35 4.89 4.37
CA SER A 91 11.21 6.05 4.60
C SER A 91 10.49 7.34 4.21
N ILE A 92 9.78 7.34 3.08
CA ILE A 92 8.95 8.47 2.64
C ILE A 92 7.87 8.77 3.70
N ALA A 93 7.14 7.75 4.15
CA ALA A 93 6.06 7.91 5.13
C ALA A 93 6.57 8.44 6.49
N VAL A 94 7.73 7.98 6.93
CA VAL A 94 8.39 8.47 8.16
C VAL A 94 8.84 9.91 8.01
N GLN A 95 9.46 10.28 6.88
CA GLN A 95 9.89 11.66 6.62
C GLN A 95 8.70 12.63 6.58
N ALA A 96 7.57 12.19 6.01
CA ALA A 96 6.33 12.94 5.97
C ALA A 96 5.56 12.94 7.32
N ALA A 97 6.05 12.22 8.34
CA ALA A 97 5.38 12.01 9.62
C ALA A 97 3.93 11.47 9.50
N ASN A 98 3.65 10.66 8.46
CA ASN A 98 2.33 10.09 8.22
C ASN A 98 2.17 8.76 8.98
N ALA A 99 1.66 8.84 10.20
CA ALA A 99 1.52 7.69 11.10
C ALA A 99 0.63 6.56 10.54
N ASP A 100 -0.42 6.90 9.78
CA ASP A 100 -1.34 5.91 9.23
C ASP A 100 -0.66 5.05 8.17
N ILE A 101 0.07 5.69 7.25
CA ILE A 101 0.81 4.98 6.19
C ILE A 101 1.97 4.17 6.79
N VAL A 102 2.70 4.73 7.77
CA VAL A 102 3.73 3.99 8.50
C VAL A 102 3.16 2.73 9.14
N THR A 103 1.98 2.83 9.75
CA THR A 103 1.30 1.69 10.37
C THR A 103 0.92 0.64 9.31
N LEU A 104 0.32 1.06 8.18
CA LEU A 104 -0.04 0.16 7.08
C LEU A 104 1.15 -0.63 6.55
N LEU A 105 2.25 0.06 6.23
CA LEU A 105 3.45 -0.57 5.67
C LEU A 105 4.08 -1.57 6.66
N ARG A 106 4.14 -1.19 7.95
CA ARG A 106 4.66 -2.11 8.99
C ARG A 106 3.79 -3.34 9.16
N LEU A 107 2.47 -3.19 9.16
CA LEU A 107 1.54 -4.32 9.25
C LEU A 107 1.64 -5.24 8.03
N ALA A 108 1.72 -4.67 6.82
CA ALA A 108 1.90 -5.44 5.60
C ALA A 108 3.21 -6.26 5.64
N ARG A 109 4.30 -5.67 6.14
CA ARG A 109 5.59 -6.37 6.28
C ARG A 109 5.52 -7.53 7.27
N MET A 110 4.88 -7.33 8.42
CA MET A 110 4.68 -8.41 9.39
C MET A 110 3.90 -9.59 8.80
N ASN A 111 2.90 -9.31 7.95
CA ASN A 111 2.12 -10.34 7.27
C ASN A 111 2.96 -11.14 6.26
N GLU A 112 3.90 -10.49 5.56
CA GLU A 112 4.85 -11.16 4.66
C GLU A 112 5.79 -12.09 5.43
N GLU A 113 6.38 -11.61 6.53
CA GLU A 113 7.28 -12.38 7.40
C GLU A 113 6.59 -13.60 8.02
N MET A 114 5.32 -13.46 8.46
CA MET A 114 4.54 -14.59 8.99
C MET A 114 4.23 -15.64 7.91
N ARG A 115 3.93 -15.22 6.68
CA ARG A 115 3.70 -16.14 5.54
C ARG A 115 4.95 -16.94 5.20
N GLU A 116 6.13 -16.32 5.29
CA GLU A 116 7.40 -16.98 5.04
C GLU A 116 7.81 -17.95 6.17
N ALA A 117 7.41 -17.65 7.41
CA ALA A 117 7.71 -18.48 8.58
C ALA A 117 6.86 -19.77 8.69
N GLU A 118 5.65 -19.82 8.13
CA GLU A 118 4.77 -20.99 8.28
C GLU A 118 5.15 -22.22 7.44
N GLY A 119 6.05 -22.09 6.46
CA GLY A 119 6.41 -23.21 5.56
C GLY A 119 5.19 -23.83 4.85
N PRO A 120 5.35 -24.89 4.05
CA PRO A 120 4.26 -25.47 3.25
C PRO A 120 3.21 -26.26 4.07
N TYR A 121 3.17 -26.14 5.40
CA TYR A 121 2.33 -26.95 6.29
C TYR A 121 1.24 -26.16 7.04
N GLY A 122 1.03 -24.88 6.73
CA GLY A 122 -0.04 -24.07 7.33
C GLY A 122 -1.44 -24.61 6.96
N HIS A 123 -2.14 -25.16 7.95
CA HIS A 123 -3.51 -25.66 7.79
C HIS A 123 -4.50 -24.51 7.53
N PRO A 124 -5.47 -24.68 6.61
CA PRO A 124 -6.47 -23.66 6.33
C PRO A 124 -7.48 -23.61 7.48
N GLY A 125 -7.26 -22.73 8.44
CA GLY A 125 -8.23 -22.55 9.53
C GLY A 125 -7.82 -21.67 10.70
N ASP A 126 -6.54 -21.33 10.88
CA ASP A 126 -6.15 -20.61 12.10
C ASP A 126 -6.31 -19.08 12.00
N ALA A 127 -6.97 -18.53 13.01
CA ALA A 127 -7.49 -17.17 13.11
C ALA A 127 -6.41 -16.08 13.29
N THR A 128 -5.16 -16.37 12.92
CA THR A 128 -4.00 -15.47 13.02
C THR A 128 -3.81 -14.63 11.74
N TYR A 129 -4.77 -14.64 10.82
CA TYR A 129 -4.87 -13.64 9.78
C TYR A 129 -5.37 -12.33 10.39
N LEU A 130 -4.44 -11.46 10.78
CA LEU A 130 -4.72 -10.04 10.93
C LEU A 130 -5.11 -9.51 9.55
N ASP A 131 -6.41 -9.58 9.27
CA ASP A 131 -7.02 -8.97 8.11
C ASP A 131 -6.85 -7.46 8.27
N ILE A 132 -5.69 -6.96 7.82
CA ILE A 132 -5.27 -5.55 7.82
C ILE A 132 -6.35 -4.62 7.24
N PHE A 133 -7.34 -5.18 6.53
CA PHE A 133 -8.47 -4.48 5.96
C PHE A 133 -9.71 -4.43 6.86
N ARG A 134 -9.89 -5.41 7.74
CA ARG A 134 -10.95 -5.41 8.74
C ARG A 134 -10.67 -4.35 9.82
N ASP A 135 -9.43 -4.20 10.24
CA ASP A 135 -9.06 -3.21 11.26
C ASP A 135 -9.04 -1.78 10.70
N PHE A 136 -8.61 -1.57 9.44
CA PHE A 136 -8.66 -0.24 8.83
C PHE A 136 -10.07 0.23 8.47
N SER A 137 -10.97 -0.67 8.07
CA SER A 137 -12.38 -0.31 7.90
C SER A 137 -13.03 0.12 9.23
N HIS A 138 -12.57 -0.42 10.36
CA HIS A 138 -12.98 0.02 11.70
C HIS A 138 -12.36 1.36 12.14
N MET A 139 -11.10 1.65 11.80
CA MET A 139 -10.46 2.94 12.10
C MET A 139 -11.08 4.10 11.30
N ALA A 140 -11.44 3.85 10.04
CA ALA A 140 -12.02 4.89 9.19
C ALA A 140 -13.52 5.14 9.47
N SER A 141 -14.25 4.15 10.02
CA SER A 141 -15.71 4.20 9.95
C SER A 141 -16.46 4.67 11.20
N ASN A 142 -16.01 4.52 12.46
CA ASN A 142 -16.85 4.96 13.60
C ASN A 142 -16.10 5.15 14.93
N ASN A 143 -16.13 6.40 15.43
CA ASN A 143 -16.02 6.82 16.84
C ASN A 143 -14.62 7.28 17.36
N PRO A 144 -14.35 8.60 17.43
CA PRO A 144 -13.03 9.15 17.82
C PRO A 144 -12.61 8.90 19.28
N GLU A 145 -13.53 8.51 20.16
CA GLU A 145 -13.28 8.24 21.59
C GLU A 145 -12.46 6.95 21.84
N LYS A 146 -12.37 6.04 20.87
CA LYS A 146 -11.62 4.78 21.02
C LYS A 146 -10.11 4.91 20.78
N LEU A 147 -9.61 6.11 20.45
CA LEU A 147 -8.18 6.42 20.30
C LEU A 147 -7.45 6.62 21.64
N ASN A 148 -8.13 6.46 22.79
CA ASN A 148 -7.45 6.52 24.08
C ASN A 148 -6.55 5.30 24.28
N ARG A 149 -5.23 5.56 24.23
CA ARG A 149 -4.14 4.65 24.59
C ARG A 149 -4.55 3.81 25.81
N ARG A 150 -4.68 2.50 25.62
CA ARG A 150 -4.52 1.57 26.74
C ARG A 150 -3.07 1.67 27.19
N SER A 151 -2.81 2.51 28.18
CA SER A 151 -1.60 2.44 28.99
C SER A 151 -1.49 1.02 29.54
N LEU A 152 -0.59 0.23 28.97
CA LEU A 152 -0.19 -1.04 29.56
C LEU A 152 0.46 -0.73 30.91
N HIS A 153 -0.31 -0.91 31.98
CA HIS A 153 0.25 -0.96 33.33
C HIS A 153 1.14 -2.20 33.42
N PHE A 154 2.45 -2.00 33.26
CA PHE A 154 3.45 -2.96 33.69
C PHE A 154 3.43 -3.00 35.22
N HIS A 155 2.99 -4.12 35.79
CA HIS A 155 3.22 -4.41 37.19
C HIS A 155 4.57 -5.15 37.30
N PRO A 156 5.58 -4.62 38.01
CA PRO A 156 6.80 -5.36 38.25
C PRO A 156 6.55 -6.37 39.37
N SER A 157 6.50 -7.66 39.03
CA SER A 157 6.55 -8.74 40.00
C SER A 157 8.00 -9.00 40.41
N TYR A 158 8.37 -8.51 41.59
CA TYR A 158 9.54 -8.99 42.33
C TYR A 158 9.24 -10.38 42.90
N ARG A 159 10.12 -11.35 42.62
CA ARG A 159 10.59 -12.36 43.57
C ARG A 159 11.97 -12.85 43.16
#